data_AF-A0AAD6SXU0-F1
#
_entry.id   AF-A0AAD6SXU0-F1
#
_cell.length_a   1.000
_cell.length_b   1.000
_cell.length_c   1.000
_cell.angle_alpha   90.00
_cell.angle_beta   90.00
_cell.angle_gamma   90.00
#
_symmetry.space_group_name_H-M   'P 1'
#
loop_
_entity.id
_entity.type
_entity.pdbx_description
1 polymer ?
#
loop_
_entity_poly.entity_id
_entity_poly.type
_entity_poly.pdbx_seq_one_letter_code
_entity_poly.pdbx_strand_id
1 'polypeptide(L)'
;MANDSNKMFYGDGQAGDWNPRDYIKKIKCGFVGKAGVKEADKVELFSLSLASTSVAESWFDALDPIHTATWAALEKEFNVKWPKEVLEEKSPQEMADKMLDLCMSPTDAQ
;
A
#
# COMPACT_ATOMS: atom_id res chain seq x y z
N MET A 1 -11.97 -14.17 16.86
CA MET A 1 -11.73 -13.19 15.77
C MET A 1 -10.94 -12.07 16.39
N ALA A 2 -9.66 -11.91 16.02
CA ALA A 2 -8.84 -10.83 16.58
C ALA A 2 -9.45 -9.49 16.15
N ASN A 3 -9.63 -8.59 17.11
CA ASN A 3 -10.18 -7.27 16.86
C ASN A 3 -9.04 -6.38 16.33
N ASP A 4 -8.67 -6.54 15.05
CA ASP A 4 -7.64 -5.74 14.35
C ASP A 4 -7.98 -4.23 14.26
N SER A 5 -9.11 -3.83 14.83
CA SER A 5 -9.57 -2.45 14.99
C SER A 5 -8.52 -1.56 15.65
N ASN A 6 -7.69 -2.08 16.56
CA ASN A 6 -6.69 -1.32 17.31
C ASN A 6 -5.24 -1.47 16.81
N LYS A 7 -5.04 -2.13 15.67
CA LYS A 7 -3.71 -2.35 15.10
C LYS A 7 -3.21 -1.07 14.43
N MET A 8 -2.10 -0.52 14.92
CA MET A 8 -1.41 0.66 14.35
C MET A 8 -0.46 0.28 13.22
N PHE A 9 -0.13 1.24 12.35
CA PHE A 9 0.83 1.07 11.25
C PHE A 9 2.23 1.53 11.66
N TYR A 10 3.22 0.65 11.51
CA TYR A 10 4.61 0.93 11.87
C TYR A 10 5.45 1.36 10.66
N GLY A 11 5.10 0.86 9.47
CA GLY A 11 5.73 1.24 8.20
C GLY A 11 7.13 0.68 7.99
N ASP A 12 7.55 -0.28 8.81
CA ASP A 12 8.87 -0.92 8.80
C ASP A 12 8.89 -2.26 8.05
N GLY A 13 7.72 -2.75 7.62
CA GLY A 13 7.59 -4.00 6.88
C GLY A 13 7.86 -5.25 7.71
N GLN A 14 7.87 -5.14 9.04
CA GLN A 14 8.08 -6.28 9.92
C GLN A 14 6.88 -7.24 9.91
N ALA A 15 7.15 -8.50 10.29
CA ALA A 15 6.12 -9.51 10.44
C ALA A 15 5.09 -9.06 11.49
N GLY A 16 3.85 -8.85 11.06
CA GLY A 16 2.78 -8.33 11.91
C GLY A 16 2.47 -6.86 11.70
N ASP A 17 3.20 -6.12 10.86
CA ASP A 17 2.79 -4.77 10.44
C ASP A 17 1.55 -4.81 9.50
N TRP A 18 0.95 -3.67 9.22
CA TRP A 18 -0.05 -3.56 8.16
C TRP A 18 0.59 -3.62 6.79
N ASN A 19 -0.10 -4.25 5.84
CA ASN A 19 0.15 -3.96 4.44
C ASN A 19 -0.17 -2.46 4.20
N PRO A 20 0.76 -1.66 3.63
CA PRO A 20 0.54 -0.23 3.42
C PRO A 20 -0.74 0.09 2.62
N ARG A 21 -1.12 -0.80 1.70
CA ARG A 21 -2.31 -0.65 0.85
C ARG A 21 -3.61 -0.92 1.58
N ASP A 22 -3.59 -1.86 2.51
CA ASP A 22 -4.77 -2.15 3.33
C ASP A 22 -4.94 -1.09 4.42
N TYR A 23 -3.82 -0.59 4.96
CA TYR A 23 -3.82 0.53 5.90
C TYR A 23 -4.46 1.78 5.28
N ILE A 24 -3.98 2.25 4.13
CA ILE A 24 -4.53 3.46 3.50
C ILE A 24 -6.01 3.30 3.11
N LYS A 25 -6.44 2.09 2.69
CA LYS A 25 -7.85 1.78 2.43
C LYS A 25 -8.70 1.83 3.69
N LYS A 26 -8.19 1.33 4.83
CA LYS A 26 -8.87 1.42 6.13
C LYS A 26 -9.12 2.87 6.52
N ILE A 27 -8.10 3.73 6.40
CA ILE A 27 -8.25 5.16 6.72
C ILE A 27 -9.31 5.81 5.81
N LYS A 28 -9.26 5.54 4.50
CA LYS A 28 -10.30 6.00 3.56
C LYS A 28 -11.70 5.55 3.94
N CYS A 29 -11.86 4.27 4.26
CA CYS A 29 -13.15 3.73 4.71
C CYS A 29 -13.68 4.47 5.95
N GLY A 30 -12.79 4.99 6.81
CA GLY A 30 -13.14 5.77 7.99
C GLY A 30 -13.88 7.08 7.72
N PHE A 31 -13.75 7.67 6.52
CA PHE A 31 -14.43 8.93 6.15
C PHE A 31 -15.21 8.88 4.83
N VAL A 32 -15.10 7.81 4.05
CA VAL A 32 -15.95 7.62 2.85
C VAL A 32 -17.42 7.54 3.27
N GLY A 33 -18.27 8.31 2.60
CA GLY A 33 -19.70 8.39 2.90
C GLY A 33 -20.08 9.24 4.10
N LYS A 34 -19.11 9.80 4.84
CA LYS A 34 -19.35 10.78 5.90
C LYS A 34 -19.35 12.18 5.31
N ALA A 35 -20.52 12.83 5.31
CA ALA A 35 -20.65 14.21 4.89
C ALA A 35 -19.94 15.15 5.90
N GLY A 36 -19.23 16.16 5.38
CA GLY A 36 -18.66 17.23 6.20
C GLY A 36 -17.32 16.94 6.89
N VAL A 37 -16.67 15.79 6.63
CA VAL A 37 -15.31 15.52 7.14
C VAL A 37 -14.32 16.45 6.44
N LYS A 38 -13.63 17.30 7.22
CA LYS A 38 -12.66 18.25 6.68
C LYS A 38 -11.37 17.55 6.29
N GLU A 39 -10.61 18.14 5.38
CA GLU A 39 -9.30 17.61 4.99
C GLU A 39 -8.36 17.44 6.19
N ALA A 40 -8.33 18.42 7.09
CA ALA A 40 -7.54 18.37 8.32
C ALA A 40 -7.91 17.15 9.19
N ASP A 41 -9.20 16.86 9.37
CA ASP A 41 -9.68 15.72 10.16
C ASP A 41 -9.26 14.37 9.53
N LYS A 42 -9.17 14.31 8.19
CA LYS A 42 -8.71 13.09 7.48
C LYS A 42 -7.22 12.85 7.69
N VAL A 43 -6.44 13.92 7.66
CA VAL A 43 -4.99 13.89 7.90
C VAL A 43 -4.69 13.56 9.37
N GLU A 44 -5.47 14.12 10.29
CA GLU A 44 -5.40 13.79 11.72
C GLU A 44 -5.74 12.31 11.96
N LEU A 45 -6.80 11.79 11.33
CA LEU A 45 -7.16 10.37 11.43
C LEU A 45 -6.02 9.44 10.97
N PHE A 46 -5.28 9.83 9.93
CA PHE A 46 -4.10 9.10 9.49
C PHE A 46 -3.00 9.10 10.55
N SER A 47 -2.62 10.30 11.03
CA SER A 47 -1.59 10.46 12.06
C SER A 47 -1.91 9.66 13.33
N LEU A 48 -3.16 9.71 13.81
CA LEU A 48 -3.63 8.96 14.98
C LEU A 48 -3.58 7.44 14.81
N SER A 49 -3.51 6.95 13.57
CA SER A 49 -3.46 5.52 13.28
C SER A 49 -2.02 5.01 13.02
N LEU A 50 -1.02 5.89 13.10
CA LEU A 50 0.39 5.52 13.10
C LEU A 50 0.82 5.03 14.48
N ALA A 51 1.76 4.09 14.52
CA ALA A 51 2.36 3.67 15.78
C ALA A 51 3.36 4.72 16.29
N SER A 52 3.35 5.00 17.58
CA SER A 52 4.34 5.91 18.17
C SER A 52 5.75 5.36 18.05
N THR A 53 6.74 6.24 17.90
CA THR A 53 8.17 5.92 17.70
C THR A 53 8.42 4.97 16.52
N SER A 54 7.55 5.00 15.51
CA SER A 54 7.66 4.15 14.32
C SER A 54 8.29 4.86 13.12
N VAL A 55 8.65 4.06 12.11
CA VAL A 55 9.13 4.57 10.81
C VAL A 55 8.05 5.41 10.14
N ALA A 56 6.78 5.02 10.27
CA ALA A 56 5.66 5.73 9.68
C ALA A 56 5.41 7.08 10.36
N GLU A 57 5.46 7.16 11.69
CA GLU A 57 5.35 8.43 12.44
C GLU A 57 6.53 9.36 12.10
N SER A 58 7.76 8.86 12.15
CA SER A 58 8.96 9.64 11.81
C SER A 58 8.93 10.16 10.37
N TRP A 59 8.37 9.39 9.43
CA TRP A 59 8.17 9.83 8.06
C TRP A 59 7.11 10.92 7.96
N PHE A 60 5.98 10.77 8.66
CA PHE A 60 4.89 11.73 8.64
C PHE A 60 5.33 13.08 9.23
N ASP A 61 6.06 13.07 10.34
CA ASP A 61 6.59 14.27 10.99
C ASP A 61 7.63 15.01 10.14
N ALA A 62 8.30 14.29 9.22
CA ALA A 62 9.28 14.87 8.30
C ALA A 62 8.65 15.46 7.02
N LEU A 63 7.33 15.29 6.80
CA LEU A 63 6.66 15.84 5.62
C LEU A 63 6.49 17.36 5.74
N ASP A 64 6.66 18.05 4.61
CA ASP A 64 6.32 19.46 4.52
C ASP A 64 4.80 19.67 4.71
N PRO A 65 4.36 20.73 5.40
CA PRO A 65 2.94 21.06 5.57
C PRO A 65 2.14 21.11 4.26
N ILE A 66 2.79 21.42 3.14
CA ILE A 66 2.16 21.40 1.81
C ILE A 66 1.65 20.00 1.45
N HIS A 67 2.38 18.96 1.86
CA HIS A 67 2.02 17.56 1.61
C HIS A 67 0.99 17.01 2.59
N THR A 68 0.77 17.67 3.74
CA THR A 68 -0.25 17.31 4.73
C THR A 68 -1.47 18.24 4.71
N ALA A 69 -1.54 19.19 3.77
CA ALA A 69 -2.65 20.13 3.64
C ALA A 69 -3.97 19.48 3.15
N THR A 70 -3.87 18.39 2.39
CA THR A 70 -5.02 17.66 1.85
C THR A 70 -4.77 16.17 1.92
N TRP A 71 -5.86 15.40 2.00
CA TRP A 71 -5.78 13.94 1.96
C TRP A 71 -5.10 13.43 0.68
N ALA A 72 -5.40 14.06 -0.46
CA ALA A 72 -4.85 13.67 -1.75
C ALA A 72 -3.32 13.88 -1.83
N ALA A 73 -2.81 14.98 -1.26
CA ALA A 73 -1.37 15.23 -1.19
C ALA A 73 -0.67 14.21 -0.28
N LEU A 74 -1.25 13.93 0.89
CA LEU A 74 -0.71 12.96 1.83
C LEU A 74 -0.68 11.54 1.23
N GLU A 75 -1.77 11.13 0.59
CA GLU A 75 -1.85 9.82 -0.07
C GLU A 75 -0.82 9.68 -1.19
N LYS A 76 -0.56 10.76 -1.94
CA LYS A 76 0.48 10.75 -2.98
C LYS A 76 1.85 10.47 -2.38
N GLU A 77 2.24 11.21 -1.35
CA GLU A 77 3.53 11.00 -0.68
C GLU A 77 3.62 9.62 -0.03
N PHE A 78 2.53 9.14 0.58
CA PHE A 78 2.44 7.80 1.13
C PHE A 78 2.73 6.73 0.05
N ASN A 79 2.18 6.91 -1.14
CA ASN A 79 2.38 5.99 -2.25
C ASN A 79 3.80 6.01 -2.81
N VAL A 80 4.52 7.12 -2.66
CA VAL A 80 5.94 7.23 -3.01
C VAL A 80 6.80 6.52 -1.97
N LYS A 81 6.50 6.70 -0.67
CA LYS A 81 7.26 6.09 0.43
C LYS A 81 7.08 4.57 0.51
N TRP A 82 5.86 4.08 0.33
CA TRP A 82 5.53 2.66 0.33
C TRP A 82 4.94 2.27 -1.03
N PRO A 83 5.77 2.10 -2.08
CA PRO A 83 5.30 1.79 -3.42
C PRO A 83 4.49 0.49 -3.45
N LYS A 84 3.53 0.41 -4.37
CA LYS A 84 2.80 -0.84 -4.61
C LYS A 84 3.84 -1.80 -5.19
N GLU A 85 4.01 -2.96 -4.57
CA GLU A 85 4.70 -4.07 -5.22
C GLU A 85 3.94 -4.29 -6.53
N VAL A 86 4.57 -3.91 -7.64
CA VAL A 86 4.05 -4.19 -8.96
C VAL A 86 4.04 -5.71 -8.99
N LEU A 87 2.85 -6.31 -8.88
CA LEU A 87 2.66 -7.67 -9.36
C LEU A 87 3.21 -7.59 -10.78
N GLU A 88 4.41 -8.10 -10.99
CA GLU A 88 4.95 -8.33 -12.32
C GLU A 88 3.86 -9.10 -13.03
N GLU A 89 3.11 -8.38 -13.86
CA GLU A 89 2.25 -8.98 -14.84
C GLU A 89 3.25 -9.77 -15.67
N LYS A 90 3.34 -11.07 -15.42
CA LYS A 90 4.12 -11.99 -16.25
C LYS A 90 3.80 -11.60 -17.67
N SER A 91 4.75 -10.95 -18.32
CA SER A 91 4.51 -10.40 -19.63
C SER A 91 4.10 -11.58 -20.50
N PRO A 92 3.13 -11.44 -21.43
CA PRO A 92 2.69 -12.55 -22.29
C PRO A 92 3.85 -13.24 -23.04
N GLN A 93 5.01 -12.59 -23.11
CA GLN A 93 6.29 -13.17 -23.56
C GLN A 93 6.77 -14.38 -22.75
N GLU A 94 6.64 -14.41 -21.42
CA GLU A 94 7.07 -15.56 -20.61
C GLU A 94 6.14 -16.78 -20.79
N MET A 95 4.87 -16.54 -21.16
CA MET A 95 3.92 -17.61 -21.48
C MET A 95 4.14 -18.14 -22.91
N ALA A 96 4.56 -17.27 -23.84
CA ALA A 96 4.91 -17.65 -25.21
C ALA A 96 6.21 -18.47 -25.28
N ASP A 97 7.23 -18.10 -24.49
CA ASP A 97 8.52 -18.82 -24.45
C ASP A 97 8.33 -20.26 -23.98
N LYS A 98 7.48 -20.47 -22.98
CA LYS A 98 7.09 -21.81 -22.50
C LYS A 98 6.24 -22.62 -23.49
N MET A 99 5.49 -21.95 -24.37
CA MET A 99 4.71 -22.61 -25.42
C MET A 99 5.57 -22.98 -26.64
N LEU A 100 6.65 -22.24 -26.90
CA LEU A 100 7.60 -22.56 -27.97
C LEU A 100 8.47 -23.77 -27.60
N ASP A 101 8.83 -23.91 -26.33
CA ASP A 101 9.59 -25.07 -25.83
C ASP A 101 8.80 -26.39 -25.97
N LEU A 102 7.47 -26.36 -25.82
CA LEU A 102 6.62 -27.53 -26.04
C LEU A 102 6.35 -27.86 -27.51
N CYS A 103 6.49 -26.89 -28.45
CA CYS A 103 6.22 -27.14 -29.86
C CYS A 103 7.44 -27.62 -30.66
N MET A 104 8.65 -27.56 -30.08
CA MET A 104 9.89 -28.04 -30.71
C MET A 104 10.38 -29.38 -30.16
N SER A 105 9.55 -30.17 -29.47
CA SER A 105 9.90 -31.57 -29.21
C SER A 105 9.86 -32.36 -30.53
N PRO A 106 11.00 -32.82 -31.09
CA PRO A 106 10.96 -33.70 -32.23
C PRO A 106 10.36 -35.04 -31.80
N THR A 107 9.23 -35.36 -32.41
CA THR A 107 8.76 -36.74 -32.52
C THR A 107 9.77 -37.52 -33.36
N ASP A 108 10.74 -38.15 -32.71
CA ASP A 108 11.55 -39.25 -33.27
C ASP A 108 11.43 -40.38 -32.24
N ALA A 109 10.48 -41.32 -32.38
CA ALA A 109 10.51 -42.43 -33.34
C ALA A 109 11.85 -43.18 -33.32
N GLN A 110 12.08 -44.02 -32.31
CA GLN A 110 12.74 -45.32 -32.46
C GLN A 110 12.30 -46.28 -31.35
#